data_AF-A0AAD4R4H1-F1
#
_entry.id   AF-A0AAD4R4H1-F1
#
_cell.length_a   1.000
_cell.length_b   1.000
_cell.length_c   1.000
_cell.angle_alpha   90.00
_cell.angle_beta   90.00
_cell.angle_gamma   90.00
#
_symmetry.space_group_name_H-M   'P 1'
#
loop_
_entity.id
_entity.type
_entity.pdbx_description
1 polymer ?
#
loop_
_entity_poly.entity_id
_entity_poly.type
_entity_poly.pdbx_seq_one_letter_code
_entity_poly.pdbx_strand_id
1 'polypeptide(L)'
;MSLSPRIRDFTDPQNDHFLVSDQRDEQSGLYLPSPSYTSAHNEWDFSKYVPLPFYAVGDNERWRVIEGELLKIHLSKNLQLKDLMNYIKRYTFKTMGFSALRQLIEVELDSGYANHLMQTVIPKMAGLALAIHTLITQPIPLLKIGCDASVTFSQQQVACLLANAFFCTFPEELRDDATRDNFNGINFSRLSSLRCDKAVEKLNATWQHHNNEKLC
;
A
#
# COMPACT_ATOMS: atom_id res chain seq x y z
N MET A 1 -31.64 -23.59 -12.21
CA MET A 1 -31.67 -22.26 -12.86
C MET A 1 -30.24 -21.80 -13.04
N SER A 2 -29.78 -21.74 -14.29
CA SER A 2 -28.45 -21.25 -14.65
C SER A 2 -28.44 -19.74 -14.47
N LEU A 3 -27.68 -19.23 -13.50
CA LEU A 3 -27.36 -17.81 -13.41
C LEU A 3 -26.31 -17.53 -14.47
N SER A 4 -26.74 -17.03 -15.63
CA SER A 4 -25.84 -16.42 -16.60
C SER A 4 -25.00 -15.36 -15.86
N PRO A 5 -23.67 -15.29 -16.04
CA PRO A 5 -22.88 -14.23 -15.45
C PRO A 5 -23.42 -12.91 -16.02
N ARG A 6 -23.98 -12.05 -15.15
CA ARG A 6 -24.34 -10.70 -15.55
C ARG A 6 -23.03 -10.00 -15.90
N ILE A 7 -22.80 -9.79 -17.19
CA ILE A 7 -21.77 -8.88 -17.66
C ILE A 7 -22.15 -7.52 -17.07
N ARG A 8 -21.21 -6.92 -16.33
CA ARG A 8 -21.39 -5.61 -15.71
C ARG A 8 -21.81 -4.59 -16.76
N ASP A 9 -22.83 -3.81 -16.42
CA ASP A 9 -23.24 -2.65 -17.19
C ASP A 9 -22.35 -1.45 -16.79
N PHE A 10 -21.45 -1.04 -17.69
CA PHE A 10 -20.57 0.14 -17.48
C PHE A 10 -21.31 1.47 -17.73
N THR A 11 -22.63 1.44 -17.93
CA THR A 11 -23.44 2.64 -18.18
C THR A 11 -24.15 3.19 -16.94
N ASP A 12 -23.99 2.56 -15.77
CA ASP A 12 -24.41 3.11 -14.47
C ASP A 12 -23.21 3.70 -13.70
N PRO A 13 -22.84 4.97 -13.95
CA PRO A 13 -21.67 5.60 -13.34
C PRO A 13 -21.83 5.87 -11.84
N GLN A 14 -22.98 5.60 -11.23
CA GLN A 14 -23.19 5.90 -9.80
C GLN A 14 -22.34 5.01 -8.88
N ASN A 15 -21.88 3.85 -9.37
CA ASN A 15 -21.05 2.91 -8.62
C ASN A 15 -19.58 2.88 -9.11
N ASP A 16 -19.18 3.84 -9.95
CA ASP A 16 -17.83 3.96 -10.47
C ASP A 16 -17.04 5.00 -9.66
N HIS A 17 -16.01 4.54 -8.94
CA HIS A 17 -15.19 5.39 -8.07
C HIS A 17 -13.85 5.71 -8.73
N PHE A 18 -13.71 6.94 -9.23
CA PHE A 18 -12.48 7.41 -9.86
C PHE A 18 -11.59 8.13 -8.84
N LEU A 19 -10.53 7.47 -8.39
CA LEU A 19 -9.54 8.03 -7.47
C LEU A 19 -8.52 8.94 -8.18
N VAL A 20 -8.50 8.89 -9.50
CA VAL A 20 -7.60 9.61 -10.40
C VAL A 20 -8.41 10.50 -11.35
N SER A 21 -7.86 11.66 -11.68
CA SER A 21 -8.30 12.56 -12.74
C SER A 21 -7.12 12.90 -13.63
N ASP A 22 -7.38 13.11 -14.93
CA ASP A 22 -6.34 13.56 -15.84
C ASP A 22 -6.21 15.09 -15.76
N GLN A 23 -5.08 15.58 -15.26
CA GLN A 23 -4.75 17.01 -15.29
C GLN A 23 -3.64 17.29 -16.29
N ARG A 24 -3.77 18.40 -17.00
CA ARG A 24 -2.77 18.83 -17.95
C ARG A 24 -1.58 19.41 -17.21
N ASP A 25 -0.43 18.76 -17.36
CA ASP A 25 0.84 19.27 -16.87
C ASP A 25 1.29 20.45 -17.74
N GLU A 26 1.51 21.61 -17.12
CA GLU A 26 1.84 22.85 -17.84
C GLU A 26 3.24 22.82 -18.46
N GLN A 27 4.15 21.99 -17.93
CA GLN A 27 5.53 21.89 -18.41
C GLN A 27 5.68 20.93 -19.61
N SER A 28 5.08 19.74 -19.54
CA SER A 28 5.15 18.74 -20.61
C SER A 28 4.01 18.84 -21.62
N GLY A 29 2.91 19.52 -21.27
CA GLY A 29 1.70 19.61 -22.08
C GLY A 29 0.89 18.31 -22.12
N LEU A 30 1.34 17.25 -21.44
CA LEU A 30 0.68 15.95 -21.35
C LEU A 30 -0.40 15.96 -20.26
N TYR A 31 -1.36 15.05 -20.38
CA TYR A 31 -2.31 14.78 -19.30
C TYR A 31 -1.69 13.73 -18.38
N LEU A 32 -1.41 14.14 -17.13
CA LEU A 32 -0.86 13.28 -16.10
C LEU A 32 -1.94 12.89 -15.10
N PRO A 33 -1.99 11.61 -14.70
CA PRO A 33 -2.94 11.16 -13.70
C PRO A 33 -2.64 11.83 -12.36
N SER A 34 -3.61 12.59 -11.88
CA SER A 34 -3.55 13.36 -10.64
C SER A 34 -4.64 12.88 -9.66
N PRO A 35 -4.41 12.97 -8.34
CA PRO A 35 -5.44 12.63 -7.36
C PRO A 35 -6.71 13.44 -7.60
N SER A 36 -7.85 12.75 -7.67
CA SER A 36 -9.15 13.41 -7.74
C SER A 36 -9.53 13.98 -6.38
N TYR A 37 -9.98 15.24 -6.33
CA TYR A 37 -10.43 15.89 -5.10
C TYR A 37 -11.97 15.95 -5.08
N THR A 38 -12.59 15.35 -4.07
CA THR A 38 -14.02 15.52 -3.77
C THR A 38 -14.18 16.26 -2.45
N SER A 39 -14.97 17.34 -2.45
CA SER A 39 -15.16 18.26 -1.33
C SER A 39 -16.03 17.72 -0.18
N ALA A 40 -16.48 16.48 -0.25
CA ALA A 40 -17.27 15.86 0.80
C ALA A 40 -16.77 14.43 1.01
N HIS A 41 -16.49 14.07 2.27
CA HIS A 41 -16.97 12.86 2.96
C HIS A 41 -16.13 12.67 4.23
N ASN A 42 -16.61 13.24 5.34
CA ASN A 42 -16.07 13.03 6.68
C ASN A 42 -16.64 11.77 7.38
N GLU A 43 -17.36 10.91 6.65
CA GLU A 43 -17.93 9.68 7.22
C GLU A 43 -17.06 8.47 6.86
N TRP A 44 -16.04 8.24 7.69
CA TRP A 44 -15.16 7.07 7.63
C TRP A 44 -15.86 5.86 8.25
N ASP A 45 -16.86 5.35 7.54
CA ASP A 45 -17.51 4.09 7.86
C ASP A 45 -16.60 2.92 7.43
N PHE A 46 -15.88 2.31 8.37
CA PHE A 46 -14.98 1.17 8.10
C PHE A 46 -15.71 -0.07 7.58
N SER A 47 -17.05 -0.12 7.69
CA SER A 47 -17.83 -1.16 7.01
C SER A 47 -17.95 -0.88 5.51
N LYS A 48 -17.71 0.34 5.04
CA LYS A 48 -17.85 0.78 3.64
C LYS A 48 -16.52 1.10 2.97
N TYR A 49 -15.52 1.57 3.70
CA TYR A 49 -14.26 2.05 3.15
C TYR A 49 -13.04 1.33 3.74
N VAL A 50 -11.96 1.28 2.96
CA VAL A 50 -10.65 0.77 3.42
C VAL A 50 -10.13 1.68 4.54
N PRO A 51 -9.76 1.12 5.70
CA PRO A 51 -9.19 1.91 6.78
C PRO A 51 -7.76 2.31 6.42
N LEU A 52 -7.54 3.58 6.07
CA LEU A 52 -6.21 4.09 5.72
C LEU A 52 -5.35 4.33 6.97
N PRO A 53 -4.01 4.28 6.86
CA PRO A 53 -3.08 4.41 8.00
C PRO A 53 -3.23 5.67 8.85
N PHE A 54 -3.77 6.75 8.27
CA PHE A 54 -3.81 8.08 8.85
C PHE A 54 -5.22 8.59 9.21
N TYR A 55 -6.27 7.84 8.82
CA TYR A 55 -7.66 8.19 9.09
C TYR A 55 -8.35 7.25 10.09
N ALA A 56 -7.57 6.37 10.72
CA ALA A 56 -8.02 5.58 11.86
C ALA A 56 -8.58 6.50 12.97
N VAL A 57 -9.89 6.41 13.25
CA VAL A 57 -10.58 7.24 14.25
C VAL A 57 -9.85 7.13 15.59
N GLY A 58 -9.28 8.24 16.06
CA GLY A 58 -8.55 8.32 17.34
C GLY A 58 -7.05 8.00 17.29
N ASP A 59 -6.49 7.67 16.12
CA ASP A 59 -5.12 7.12 16.01
C ASP A 59 -4.14 7.99 15.20
N ASN A 60 -4.28 9.32 15.31
CA ASN A 60 -3.25 10.25 14.83
C ASN A 60 -1.89 9.97 15.49
N GLU A 61 -1.88 9.37 16.69
CA GLU A 61 -0.64 9.05 17.40
C GLU A 61 0.12 7.89 16.75
N ARG A 62 -0.55 6.81 16.34
CA ARG A 62 0.12 5.74 15.58
C ARG A 62 0.64 6.25 14.25
N TRP A 63 -0.12 7.08 13.52
CA TRP A 63 0.39 7.65 12.27
C TRP A 63 1.64 8.51 12.51
N ARG A 64 1.69 9.33 13.56
CA ARG A 64 2.90 10.10 13.92
C ARG A 64 4.12 9.19 14.14
N VAL A 65 3.93 8.05 14.81
CA VAL A 65 5.01 7.07 14.98
C VAL A 65 5.41 6.48 13.63
N ILE A 66 4.45 6.03 12.82
CA ILE A 66 4.70 5.49 11.47
C ILE A 66 5.47 6.50 10.62
N GLU A 67 4.99 7.74 10.56
CA GLU A 67 5.59 8.83 9.81
C GLU A 67 7.04 9.08 10.24
N GLY A 68 7.28 9.16 11.56
CA GLY A 68 8.62 9.33 12.10
C GLY A 68 9.58 8.20 11.74
N GLU A 69 9.13 6.94 11.77
CA GLU A 69 9.95 5.79 11.42
C GLU A 69 10.17 5.67 9.89
N LEU A 70 9.15 5.93 9.08
CA LEU A 70 9.27 5.96 7.62
C LEU A 70 10.19 7.09 7.15
N LEU A 71 10.15 8.25 7.81
CA LEU A 71 11.04 9.37 7.49
C LEU A 71 12.51 9.00 7.74
N LYS A 72 12.81 8.27 8.83
CA LYS A 72 14.16 7.74 9.08
C LYS A 72 14.61 6.77 7.99
N ILE A 73 13.71 5.91 7.51
CA ILE A 73 14.00 4.99 6.41
C ILE A 73 14.28 5.77 5.11
N HIS A 74 13.40 6.72 4.77
CA HIS A 74 13.48 7.51 3.54
C HIS A 74 14.77 8.35 3.46
N LEU A 75 15.16 8.97 4.58
CA LEU A 75 16.35 9.83 4.65
C LEU A 75 17.65 9.07 4.96
N SER A 76 17.58 7.75 5.13
CA SER A 76 18.76 6.95 5.46
C SER A 76 19.74 6.91 4.29
N LYS A 77 21.00 7.24 4.57
CA LYS A 77 22.11 7.13 3.61
C LYS A 77 22.75 5.74 3.57
N ASN A 78 22.55 4.96 4.64
CA ASN A 78 23.11 3.63 4.79
C ASN A 78 22.14 2.77 5.60
N LEU A 79 21.03 2.38 4.97
CA LEU A 79 19.99 1.60 5.64
C LEU A 79 20.45 0.16 5.81
N GLN A 80 20.50 -0.31 7.05
CA GLN A 80 20.77 -1.71 7.37
C GLN A 80 19.46 -2.47 7.57
N LEU A 81 19.45 -3.75 7.19
CA LEU A 81 18.26 -4.59 7.32
C LEU A 81 17.76 -4.66 8.77
N LYS A 82 18.69 -4.70 9.74
CA LYS A 82 18.36 -4.67 11.17
C LYS A 82 17.59 -3.41 11.58
N ASP A 83 17.99 -2.26 11.06
CA ASP A 83 17.36 -0.98 11.39
C ASP A 83 15.97 -0.90 10.77
N LEU A 84 15.83 -1.30 9.50
CA LEU A 84 14.55 -1.41 8.82
C LEU A 84 13.54 -2.24 9.62
N MET A 85 13.94 -3.45 10.06
CA MET A 85 13.08 -4.31 10.88
C MET A 85 12.72 -3.65 12.21
N ASN A 86 13.66 -2.97 12.85
CA ASN A 86 13.42 -2.31 14.14
C ASN A 86 12.46 -1.13 13.99
N TYR A 87 12.58 -0.34 12.93
CA TYR A 87 11.67 0.75 12.60
C TYR A 87 10.25 0.22 12.38
N ILE A 88 10.07 -0.83 11.57
CA ILE A 88 8.74 -1.43 11.33
C ILE A 88 8.12 -1.94 12.64
N LYS A 89 8.92 -2.59 13.50
CA LYS A 89 8.44 -3.11 14.80
C LYS A 89 7.93 -2.05 15.77
N ARG A 90 8.31 -0.78 15.62
CA ARG A 90 7.90 0.30 16.53
C ARG A 90 6.40 0.58 16.50
N TYR A 91 5.73 0.27 15.39
CA TYR A 91 4.31 0.59 15.17
C TYR A 91 3.45 -0.63 14.80
N THR A 92 4.03 -1.82 14.79
CA THR A 92 3.29 -3.07 14.58
C THR A 92 2.92 -3.71 15.92
N PHE A 93 1.63 -3.97 16.15
CA PHE A 93 1.10 -4.49 17.42
C PHE A 93 1.46 -5.95 17.72
N LYS A 94 1.75 -6.77 16.70
CA LYS A 94 2.15 -8.17 16.85
C LYS A 94 3.65 -8.34 16.68
N THR A 95 4.21 -9.41 17.26
CA THR A 95 5.57 -9.87 16.98
C THR A 95 5.72 -10.24 15.51
N MET A 96 5.98 -9.23 14.66
CA MET A 96 6.18 -9.44 13.24
C MET A 96 7.47 -10.23 13.02
N GLY A 97 7.34 -11.33 12.27
CA GLY A 97 8.47 -12.08 11.74
C GLY A 97 9.04 -11.42 10.49
N PHE A 98 10.35 -11.47 10.35
CA PHE A 98 11.08 -10.97 9.18
C PHE A 98 11.95 -12.07 8.59
N SER A 99 11.46 -13.30 8.64
CA SER A 99 12.24 -14.48 8.24
C SER A 99 12.37 -14.56 6.72
N ALA A 100 11.28 -14.33 5.97
CA ALA A 100 11.31 -14.29 4.51
C ALA A 100 12.18 -13.13 4.02
N LEU A 101 11.99 -11.95 4.62
CA LEU A 101 12.73 -10.75 4.26
C LEU A 101 14.24 -10.92 4.45
N ARG A 102 14.64 -11.51 5.58
CA ARG A 102 16.05 -11.85 5.83
C ARG A 102 16.59 -12.87 4.85
N GLN A 103 15.87 -13.98 4.63
CA GLN A 103 16.31 -14.99 3.68
C GLN A 103 16.53 -14.38 2.29
N LEU A 104 15.57 -13.61 1.79
CA LEU A 104 15.68 -13.01 0.48
C LEU A 104 16.87 -12.05 0.37
N ILE A 105 17.07 -11.14 1.33
CA ILE A 105 18.13 -10.12 1.26
C ILE A 105 19.52 -10.70 1.56
N GLU A 106 19.63 -11.62 2.51
CA GLU A 106 20.92 -12.12 3.01
C GLU A 106 21.39 -13.38 2.27
N VAL A 107 20.48 -14.16 1.67
CA VAL A 107 20.79 -15.48 1.09
C VAL A 107 20.53 -15.54 -0.42
N GLU A 108 19.41 -15.02 -0.89
CA GLU A 108 18.91 -15.30 -2.24
C GLU A 108 19.31 -14.23 -3.26
N LEU A 109 19.42 -12.97 -2.83
CA LEU A 109 19.82 -11.88 -3.71
C LEU A 109 21.35 -11.77 -3.83
N ASP A 110 21.83 -11.50 -5.05
CA ASP A 110 23.21 -11.08 -5.25
C ASP A 110 23.50 -9.80 -4.44
N SER A 111 24.72 -9.72 -3.91
CA SER A 111 25.18 -8.63 -3.04
C SER A 111 24.97 -7.23 -3.64
N GLY A 112 25.15 -7.07 -4.95
CA GLY A 112 24.94 -5.80 -5.64
C GLY A 112 23.46 -5.40 -5.68
N TYR A 113 22.59 -6.38 -5.95
CA TYR A 113 21.14 -6.16 -5.99
C TYR A 113 20.55 -5.96 -4.59
N ALA A 114 21.00 -6.73 -3.60
CA ALA A 114 20.62 -6.55 -2.20
C ALA A 114 21.00 -5.15 -1.70
N ASN A 115 22.20 -4.67 -2.05
CA ASN A 115 22.62 -3.32 -1.73
C ASN A 115 21.76 -2.26 -2.45
N HIS A 116 21.48 -2.42 -3.74
CA HIS A 116 20.59 -1.51 -4.48
C HIS A 116 19.19 -1.43 -3.87
N LEU A 117 18.62 -2.59 -3.50
CA LEU A 117 17.33 -2.68 -2.83
C LEU A 117 17.33 -1.88 -1.52
N MET A 118 18.30 -2.14 -0.64
CA MET A 118 18.37 -1.51 0.69
C MET A 118 18.69 -0.02 0.63
N GLN A 119 19.58 0.41 -0.27
CA GLN A 119 20.05 1.80 -0.34
C GLN A 119 19.21 2.69 -1.26
N THR A 120 18.47 2.12 -2.21
CA THR A 120 17.71 2.90 -3.19
C THR A 120 16.22 2.59 -3.16
N VAL A 121 15.85 1.32 -3.33
CA VAL A 121 14.44 0.96 -3.53
C VAL A 121 13.61 1.16 -2.26
N ILE A 122 14.08 0.62 -1.12
CA ILE A 122 13.34 0.72 0.15
C ILE A 122 13.20 2.17 0.63
N PRO A 123 14.24 3.03 0.59
CA PRO A 123 14.08 4.46 0.90
C PRO A 123 13.08 5.18 -0.03
N LYS A 124 13.06 4.85 -1.32
CA LYS A 124 12.04 5.40 -2.26
C LYS A 124 10.63 4.92 -1.94
N MET A 125 10.47 3.63 -1.62
CA MET A 125 9.18 3.09 -1.17
C MET A 125 8.70 3.81 0.10
N ALA A 126 9.59 4.12 1.05
CA ALA A 126 9.21 4.85 2.26
C ALA A 126 8.72 6.27 1.92
N GLY A 127 9.36 6.94 0.95
CA GLY A 127 8.89 8.23 0.42
C GLY A 127 7.50 8.13 -0.21
N LEU A 128 7.25 7.10 -1.02
CA LEU A 128 5.91 6.83 -1.58
C LEU A 128 4.88 6.57 -0.49
N ALA A 129 5.24 5.82 0.56
CA ALA A 129 4.32 5.54 1.66
C ALA A 129 3.94 6.80 2.46
N LEU A 130 4.91 7.70 2.67
CA LEU A 130 4.69 9.01 3.30
C LEU A 130 3.76 9.92 2.48
N ALA A 131 3.78 9.80 1.15
CA ALA A 131 2.94 10.57 0.23
C ALA A 131 1.45 10.12 0.21
N ILE A 132 1.04 9.19 1.07
CA ILE A 132 -0.34 8.65 1.02
C ILE A 132 -1.43 9.71 1.19
N HIS A 133 -1.18 10.76 1.99
CA HIS A 133 -2.13 11.87 2.19
C HIS A 133 -2.35 12.71 0.94
N THR A 134 -1.32 12.83 0.10
CA THR A 134 -1.39 13.63 -1.12
C THR A 134 -1.85 12.81 -2.30
N LEU A 135 -1.56 11.50 -2.33
CA LEU A 135 -1.91 10.61 -3.44
C LEU A 135 -3.29 9.97 -3.28
N ILE A 136 -3.72 9.67 -2.05
CA ILE A 136 -5.01 9.04 -1.74
C ILE A 136 -5.88 10.06 -1.01
N THR A 137 -6.51 10.92 -1.80
CA THR A 137 -7.26 12.11 -1.35
C THR A 137 -8.73 11.85 -1.06
N GLN A 138 -9.22 10.63 -1.32
CA GLN A 138 -10.61 10.23 -1.07
C GLN A 138 -10.68 8.79 -0.56
N PRO A 139 -11.76 8.43 0.17
CA PRO A 139 -11.95 7.09 0.69
C PRO A 139 -11.99 6.02 -0.41
N ILE A 140 -11.33 4.90 -0.19
CA ILE A 140 -11.36 3.76 -1.10
C ILE A 140 -12.52 2.85 -0.69
N PRO A 141 -13.53 2.61 -1.54
CA PRO A 141 -14.68 1.77 -1.19
C PRO A 141 -14.30 0.29 -1.14
N LEU A 142 -14.95 -0.45 -0.23
CA LEU A 142 -14.86 -1.91 -0.16
C LEU A 142 -15.80 -2.53 -1.19
N LEU A 143 -15.25 -3.33 -2.10
CA LEU A 143 -16.02 -4.07 -3.08
C LEU A 143 -16.63 -5.32 -2.43
N LYS A 144 -17.94 -5.30 -2.19
CA LYS A 144 -18.68 -6.36 -1.49
C LYS A 144 -19.33 -7.34 -2.47
N ILE A 145 -19.53 -8.57 -2.01
CA ILE A 145 -20.24 -9.61 -2.76
C ILE A 145 -21.66 -9.12 -3.07
N GLY A 146 -22.07 -9.26 -4.35
CA GLY A 146 -23.40 -8.86 -4.81
C GLY A 146 -23.56 -7.38 -5.13
N CYS A 147 -22.48 -6.59 -5.08
CA CYS A 147 -22.47 -5.19 -5.49
C CYS A 147 -21.58 -5.00 -6.73
N ASP A 148 -22.16 -4.51 -7.83
CA ASP A 148 -21.42 -4.16 -9.05
C ASP A 148 -20.83 -2.75 -8.89
N ALA A 149 -19.49 -2.64 -8.81
CA ALA A 149 -18.77 -1.37 -8.65
C ALA A 149 -17.35 -1.44 -9.24
N SER A 150 -16.75 -0.30 -9.62
CA SER A 150 -15.32 -0.20 -9.99
C SER A 150 -14.62 0.82 -9.13
N VAL A 151 -13.31 0.62 -9.00
CA VAL A 151 -12.40 1.63 -8.51
C VAL A 151 -11.28 1.80 -9.52
N THR A 152 -11.04 3.04 -9.93
CA THR A 152 -9.99 3.39 -10.90
C THR A 152 -8.89 4.16 -10.17
N PHE A 153 -7.65 3.70 -10.30
CA PHE A 153 -6.46 4.29 -9.69
C PHE A 153 -5.41 4.62 -10.76
N SER A 154 -4.54 5.58 -10.48
CA SER A 154 -3.26 5.70 -11.19
C SER A 154 -2.26 4.63 -10.71
N GLN A 155 -1.25 4.32 -11.54
CA GLN A 155 -0.17 3.42 -11.13
C GLN A 155 0.56 3.94 -9.88
N GLN A 156 0.79 5.25 -9.79
CA GLN A 156 1.43 5.88 -8.63
C GLN A 156 0.59 5.72 -7.34
N GLN A 157 -0.74 5.81 -7.44
CA GLN A 157 -1.62 5.55 -6.30
C GLN A 157 -1.54 4.09 -5.85
N VAL A 158 -1.50 3.15 -6.80
CA VAL A 158 -1.31 1.73 -6.50
C VAL A 158 0.05 1.48 -5.84
N ALA A 159 1.13 2.05 -6.38
CA ALA A 159 2.47 1.94 -5.81
C ALA A 159 2.54 2.51 -4.38
N CYS A 160 1.86 3.63 -4.12
CA CYS A 160 1.74 4.20 -2.77
C CYS A 160 1.03 3.26 -1.78
N LEU A 161 -0.08 2.63 -2.20
CA LEU A 161 -0.82 1.66 -1.39
C LEU A 161 0.02 0.40 -1.13
N LEU A 162 0.73 -0.10 -2.14
CA LEU A 162 1.62 -1.26 -2.01
C LEU A 162 2.83 -0.96 -1.11
N ALA A 163 3.40 0.25 -1.18
CA ALA A 163 4.46 0.66 -0.27
C ALA A 163 3.97 0.69 1.18
N ASN A 164 2.77 1.24 1.43
CA ASN A 164 2.13 1.20 2.75
C ASN A 164 1.88 -0.24 3.24
N ALA A 165 1.45 -1.13 2.34
CA ALA A 165 1.26 -2.55 2.63
C ALA A 165 2.58 -3.26 2.99
N PHE A 166 3.67 -2.94 2.27
CA PHE A 166 5.02 -3.47 2.54
C PHE A 166 5.50 -3.07 3.94
N PHE A 167 5.40 -1.79 4.29
CA PHE A 167 5.73 -1.30 5.64
C PHE A 167 4.69 -1.66 6.70
N CYS A 168 3.60 -2.32 6.32
CA CYS A 168 2.55 -2.78 7.22
C CYS A 168 1.86 -1.66 8.00
N THR A 169 1.59 -0.53 7.34
CA THR A 169 1.03 0.68 7.97
C THR A 169 -0.49 0.60 8.13
N PHE A 170 -1.19 -0.24 7.36
CA PHE A 170 -2.65 -0.37 7.49
C PHE A 170 -3.04 -0.93 8.86
N PRO A 171 -4.06 -0.36 9.51
CA PRO A 171 -4.53 -0.83 10.80
C PRO A 171 -5.28 -2.16 10.63
N GLU A 172 -4.70 -3.25 11.13
CA GLU A 172 -5.36 -4.58 11.09
C GLU A 172 -6.45 -4.73 12.16
N GLU A 173 -6.37 -3.95 13.24
CA GLU A 173 -7.23 -4.08 14.43
C GLU A 173 -8.54 -3.29 14.33
N LEU A 174 -8.62 -2.33 13.39
CA LEU A 174 -9.81 -1.51 13.16
C LEU A 174 -10.82 -2.16 12.23
N ARG A 175 -10.54 -3.38 11.78
CA ARG A 175 -11.48 -4.21 11.04
C ARG A 175 -12.38 -4.90 12.06
N ASP A 176 -13.68 -4.67 11.98
CA ASP A 176 -14.64 -5.49 12.71
C ASP A 176 -14.51 -6.97 12.31
N ASP A 177 -14.98 -7.89 13.16
CA ASP A 177 -14.83 -9.33 12.90
C ASP A 177 -15.42 -9.74 11.54
N ALA A 178 -16.53 -9.10 11.14
CA ALA A 178 -17.16 -9.33 9.86
C ALA A 178 -16.30 -8.89 8.65
N THR A 179 -15.64 -7.72 8.69
CA THR A 179 -14.73 -7.30 7.61
C THR A 179 -13.39 -8.03 7.65
N ARG A 180 -12.92 -8.41 8.84
CA ARG A 180 -11.68 -9.18 9.00
C ARG A 180 -11.81 -10.60 8.44
N ASP A 181 -12.96 -11.22 8.60
CA ASP A 181 -13.23 -12.58 8.10
C ASP A 181 -13.56 -12.59 6.59
N ASN A 182 -14.13 -11.50 6.07
CA ASN A 182 -14.53 -11.40 4.67
C ASN A 182 -13.49 -10.77 3.73
N PHE A 183 -12.46 -10.09 4.26
CA PHE A 183 -11.45 -9.43 3.44
C PHE A 183 -10.03 -9.77 3.90
N ASN A 184 -9.17 -10.13 2.93
CA ASN A 184 -7.77 -10.44 3.19
C ASN A 184 -7.02 -9.26 3.84
N GLY A 185 -6.04 -9.56 4.68
CA GLY A 185 -5.09 -8.56 5.18
C GLY A 185 -4.24 -8.01 4.03
N ILE A 186 -4.14 -6.68 3.93
CA ILE A 186 -3.35 -6.00 2.90
C ILE A 186 -1.86 -5.97 3.24
N ASN A 187 -1.53 -5.88 4.54
CA ASN A 187 -0.16 -5.80 5.00
C ASN A 187 0.64 -7.07 4.66
N PHE A 188 1.92 -6.87 4.35
CA PHE A 188 2.81 -7.98 4.01
C PHE A 188 3.36 -8.70 5.24
N SER A 189 2.83 -8.44 6.44
CA SER A 189 3.23 -9.03 7.72
C SER A 189 3.38 -10.56 7.64
N ARG A 190 2.41 -11.23 7.03
CA ARG A 190 2.42 -12.68 6.82
C ARG A 190 3.45 -13.10 5.77
N LEU A 191 3.56 -12.36 4.66
CA LEU A 191 4.54 -12.66 3.60
C LEU A 191 5.98 -12.55 4.13
N SER A 192 6.27 -11.49 4.89
CA SER A 192 7.57 -11.24 5.53
C SER A 192 7.94 -12.29 6.58
N SER A 193 6.94 -12.92 7.20
CA SER A 193 7.13 -13.87 8.30
C SER A 193 7.30 -15.32 7.84
N LEU A 194 6.84 -15.68 6.65
CA LEU A 194 6.87 -17.06 6.16
C LEU A 194 8.29 -17.53 5.85
N ARG A 195 8.61 -18.79 6.17
CA ARG A 195 9.85 -19.45 5.75
C ARG A 195 9.55 -20.41 4.62
N CYS A 196 9.36 -19.89 3.41
CA CYS A 196 9.26 -20.73 2.22
C CYS A 196 9.70 -19.97 0.97
N ASP A 197 10.26 -20.71 0.01
CA ASP A 197 10.80 -20.17 -1.25
C ASP A 197 9.73 -19.41 -2.05
N LYS A 198 8.47 -19.83 -1.94
CA LYS A 198 7.32 -19.12 -2.55
C LYS A 198 7.11 -17.72 -1.98
N ALA A 199 7.43 -17.47 -0.70
CA ALA A 199 7.31 -16.15 -0.09
C ALA A 199 8.46 -15.23 -0.55
N VAL A 200 9.66 -15.79 -0.66
CA VAL A 200 10.86 -15.14 -1.20
C VAL A 200 10.62 -14.68 -2.64
N GLU A 201 10.13 -15.55 -3.51
CA GLU A 201 9.85 -15.22 -4.92
C GLU A 201 8.77 -14.12 -5.06
N LYS A 202 7.73 -14.15 -4.23
CA LYS A 202 6.68 -13.12 -4.22
C LYS A 202 7.20 -11.76 -3.77
N LEU A 203 8.10 -11.73 -2.79
CA LEU A 203 8.77 -10.49 -2.38
C LEU A 203 9.65 -9.96 -3.51
N ASN A 204 10.46 -10.82 -4.14
CA ASN A 204 11.32 -10.45 -5.25
C ASN A 204 10.50 -9.85 -6.42
N ALA A 205 9.40 -10.50 -6.82
CA ALA A 205 8.52 -9.99 -7.86
C ALA A 205 7.92 -8.61 -7.51
N THR A 206 7.54 -8.40 -6.24
CA THR A 206 7.02 -7.10 -5.78
C THR A 206 8.09 -6.01 -5.86
N TRP A 207 9.35 -6.34 -5.58
CA TRP A 207 10.46 -5.40 -5.66
C TRP A 207 10.86 -5.08 -7.10
N GLN A 208 10.86 -6.09 -7.98
CA GLN A 208 11.11 -5.89 -9.40
C GLN A 208 10.09 -4.93 -10.02
N HIS A 209 8.82 -4.99 -9.61
CA HIS A 209 7.82 -4.01 -10.03
C HIS A 209 8.19 -2.57 -9.64
N HIS A 210 8.54 -2.33 -8.37
CA HIS A 210 8.94 -0.99 -7.89
C HIS A 210 10.29 -0.52 -8.45
N ASN A 211 11.18 -1.45 -8.84
CA ASN A 211 12.46 -1.13 -9.48
C ASN A 211 12.30 -0.80 -10.97
N ASN A 212 11.31 -1.40 -11.64
CA ASN A 212 11.01 -1.19 -13.06
C ASN A 212 10.12 0.03 -13.33
N GLU A 213 9.40 0.53 -12.31
CA GLU A 213 8.87 1.90 -12.33
C GLU A 213 10.04 2.90 -12.18
N LYS A 214 10.83 3.01 -13.26
CA LYS A 214 11.54 4.25 -13.54
C LYS A 214 10.46 5.32 -13.61
N LEU A 215 10.36 6.08 -12.53
CA LEU A 215 9.85 7.45 -12.47
C LEU A 215 10.01 8.09 -13.86
N CYS A 216 8.93 8.09 -14.64
CA CYS A 216 8.78 8.95 -15.79
C CYS A 216 8.64 10.38 -15.29
#